data_AF-A0A9X1DCF6-F1
#
_entry.id   AF-A0A9X1DCF6-F1
#
_cell.length_a   1.000
_cell.length_b   1.000
_cell.length_c   1.000
_cell.angle_alpha   90.00
_cell.angle_beta   90.00
_cell.angle_gamma   90.00
#
_symmetry.space_group_name_H-M   'P 1'
#
loop_
_entity.id
_entity.type
_entity.pdbx_description
1 polymer ?
#
loop_
_entity_poly.entity_id
_entity_poly.type
_entity_poly.pdbx_seq_one_letter_code
_entity_poly.pdbx_strand_id
1 'polypeptide(L)'
;MPIPEVQLDHAFAEALENNPGFRTWLISEGRFWRHPNAALLCTEQETARKSAKHWWKHWWTRLPDGSESETDIFSVWECDGFRFAIHIENKPPHGNLSFIQAATYRRRATFMANQPRWLSYSDFETIILAPSSFIERHRECANQFDRAITYEQIARFVPLMQAALDESEKD
;
A
#
# COMPACT_ATOMS: atom_id res chain seq x y z
N MET A 1 -24.12 -2.69 4.37
CA MET A 1 -23.63 -3.00 3.01
C MET A 1 -22.13 -2.85 3.11
N PRO A 2 -21.32 -3.84 2.72
CA PRO A 2 -19.89 -3.81 2.95
C PRO A 2 -19.25 -2.54 2.39
N ILE A 3 -18.41 -1.87 3.18
CA ILE A 3 -17.60 -0.75 2.70
C ILE A 3 -16.72 -1.20 1.52
N PRO A 4 -16.81 -0.57 0.34
CA PRO A 4 -16.00 -0.94 -0.82
C PRO A 4 -14.50 -0.73 -0.61
N GLU A 5 -13.68 -1.63 -1.16
CA GLU A 5 -12.20 -1.58 -1.10
C GLU A 5 -11.65 -0.20 -1.51
N VAL A 6 -12.14 0.36 -2.62
CA VAL A 6 -11.70 1.68 -3.10
C VAL A 6 -11.95 2.82 -2.10
N GLN A 7 -12.96 2.72 -1.24
CA GLN A 7 -13.19 3.72 -0.19
C GLN A 7 -12.17 3.58 0.94
N LEU A 8 -11.80 2.34 1.28
CA LEU A 8 -10.76 2.04 2.26
C LEU A 8 -9.39 2.51 1.76
N ASP A 9 -9.06 2.23 0.49
CA ASP A 9 -7.82 2.69 -0.13
C ASP A 9 -7.70 4.22 -0.11
N HIS A 10 -8.81 4.88 -0.46
CA HIS A 10 -8.86 6.34 -0.47
C HIS A 10 -8.69 6.91 0.93
N ALA A 11 -9.35 6.35 1.94
CA ALA A 11 -9.21 6.79 3.33
C ALA A 11 -7.78 6.58 3.86
N PHE A 12 -7.12 5.48 3.47
CA PHE A 12 -5.72 5.24 3.80
C PHE A 12 -4.81 6.28 3.15
N ALA A 13 -4.99 6.55 1.85
CA ALA A 13 -4.18 7.51 1.12
C ALA A 13 -4.40 8.96 1.60
N GLU A 14 -5.63 9.32 1.95
CA GLU A 14 -5.95 10.61 2.55
C GLU A 14 -5.27 10.79 3.91
N ALA A 15 -5.26 9.75 4.75
CA ALA A 15 -4.52 9.78 6.00
C ALA A 15 -3.01 9.89 5.76
N LEU A 16 -2.46 9.19 4.75
CA LEU A 16 -1.06 9.33 4.37
C LEU A 16 -0.70 10.77 4.00
N GLU A 17 -1.55 11.43 3.23
CA GLU A 17 -1.31 12.79 2.75
C GLU A 17 -1.47 13.83 3.88
N ASN A 18 -2.49 13.67 4.72
CA ASN A 18 -2.91 14.72 5.65
C ASN A 18 -2.52 14.50 7.12
N ASN A 19 -2.04 13.31 7.49
CA ASN A 19 -1.69 12.99 8.88
C ASN A 19 -0.18 12.69 9.04
N PRO A 20 0.63 13.68 9.49
CA PRO A 20 2.06 13.48 9.73
C PRO A 20 2.34 12.37 10.74
N GLY A 21 1.53 12.22 11.79
CA GLY A 21 1.68 11.18 12.79
C GLY A 21 1.50 9.77 12.19
N PHE A 22 0.57 9.62 11.24
CA PHE A 22 0.37 8.37 10.53
C PHE A 22 1.57 8.05 9.62
N ARG A 23 2.10 9.04 8.90
CA ARG A 23 3.32 8.86 8.08
C ARG A 23 4.50 8.41 8.92
N THR A 24 4.77 9.11 10.01
CA THR A 24 5.87 8.74 10.92
C THR A 24 5.69 7.32 11.45
N TRP A 25 4.47 6.96 11.87
CA TRP A 25 4.18 5.61 12.34
C TRP A 25 4.38 4.55 11.25
N LEU A 26 3.87 4.78 10.03
CA LEU A 26 3.98 3.81 8.94
C LEU A 26 5.44 3.49 8.62
N ILE A 27 6.28 4.54 8.58
CA ILE A 27 7.72 4.43 8.33
C ILE A 27 8.45 3.80 9.52
N SER A 28 8.14 4.21 10.76
CA SER A 28 8.84 3.72 11.96
C SER A 28 8.63 2.23 12.22
N GLU A 29 7.47 1.70 11.86
CA GLU A 29 7.14 0.28 12.00
C GLU A 29 7.65 -0.59 10.83
N GLY A 30 8.31 0.01 9.84
CA GLY A 30 8.65 -0.63 8.57
C GLY A 30 10.13 -0.74 8.31
N ARG A 31 10.46 -1.27 7.12
CA ARG A 31 11.85 -1.40 6.66
C ARG A 31 12.61 -0.08 6.63
N PHE A 32 11.92 1.04 6.45
CA PHE A 32 12.49 2.38 6.30
C PHE A 32 12.54 3.20 7.60
N TRP A 33 12.44 2.56 8.77
CA TRP A 33 12.42 3.24 10.07
C TRP A 33 13.60 4.21 10.32
N ARG A 34 14.73 4.02 9.63
CA ARG A 34 15.90 4.92 9.68
C ARG A 34 15.70 6.25 8.95
N HIS A 35 14.59 6.41 8.23
CA HIS A 35 14.23 7.62 7.48
C HIS A 35 12.92 8.24 8.02
N PRO A 36 12.80 8.55 9.32
CA PRO A 36 11.55 8.99 9.93
C PRO A 36 11.02 10.33 9.39
N ASN A 37 11.89 11.10 8.74
CA ASN A 37 11.59 12.40 8.14
C ASN A 37 11.39 12.33 6.62
N ALA A 38 11.25 11.12 6.05
CA ALA A 38 11.04 10.98 4.62
C ALA A 38 9.79 11.75 4.17
N ALA A 39 9.95 12.54 3.10
CA ALA A 39 8.87 13.30 2.49
C ALA A 39 8.09 12.39 1.52
N LEU A 40 6.76 12.39 1.67
CA LEU A 40 5.86 11.73 0.72
C LEU A 40 5.76 12.57 -0.56
N LEU A 41 6.01 11.96 -1.72
CA LEU A 41 6.08 12.65 -3.01
C LEU A 41 4.72 12.70 -3.75
N CYS A 42 3.63 13.10 -3.07
CA CYS A 42 2.29 13.19 -3.67
C CYS A 42 2.28 14.02 -4.97
N THR A 43 2.78 15.25 -4.93
CA THR A 43 2.76 16.17 -6.08
C THR A 43 3.58 15.68 -7.26
N GLU A 44 4.74 15.02 -7.02
CA GLU A 44 5.52 14.41 -8.10
C GLU A 44 4.78 13.22 -8.71
N GLN A 45 4.11 12.40 -7.91
CA GLN A 45 3.32 11.25 -8.38
C GLN A 45 2.12 11.69 -9.23
N GLU A 46 1.46 12.80 -8.87
CA GLU A 46 0.41 13.43 -9.69
C GLU A 46 0.98 13.95 -11.00
N THR A 47 2.10 14.68 -10.94
CA THR A 47 2.74 15.28 -12.11
C THR A 47 3.21 14.21 -13.11
N ALA A 48 3.74 13.10 -12.60
CA ALA A 48 4.13 11.94 -13.40
C ALA A 48 2.94 11.30 -14.13
N ARG A 49 1.71 11.58 -13.70
CA ARG A 49 0.48 11.00 -14.24
C ARG A 49 -0.61 12.05 -14.41
N LYS A 50 -0.38 12.94 -15.38
CA LYS A 50 -1.25 14.09 -15.71
C LYS A 50 -2.75 13.81 -15.85
N SER A 51 -3.17 12.57 -16.11
CA SER A 51 -4.57 12.17 -16.27
C SER A 51 -5.17 11.39 -15.09
N ALA A 52 -4.37 11.08 -14.05
CA ALA A 52 -4.84 10.30 -12.92
C ALA A 52 -5.61 11.19 -11.92
N LYS A 53 -6.78 10.72 -11.48
CA LYS A 53 -7.60 11.42 -10.47
C LYS A 53 -7.00 11.38 -9.07
N HIS A 54 -6.19 10.36 -8.77
CA HIS A 54 -5.64 10.09 -7.45
C HIS A 54 -4.17 9.75 -7.59
N TRP A 55 -3.27 10.36 -6.80
CA TRP A 55 -1.83 10.15 -6.90
C TRP A 55 -1.39 8.71 -6.60
N TRP A 56 -2.13 7.99 -5.76
CA TRP A 56 -1.78 6.68 -5.21
C TRP A 56 -2.31 5.47 -6.00
N LYS A 57 -3.36 5.65 -6.80
CA LYS A 57 -4.10 4.56 -7.50
C LYS A 57 -3.72 4.46 -8.96
N HIS A 58 -3.87 3.32 -9.63
CA HIS A 58 -3.68 3.11 -11.09
C HIS A 58 -2.22 3.09 -11.53
N TRP A 59 -1.35 2.61 -10.65
CA TRP A 59 0.04 2.32 -10.98
C TRP A 59 0.17 0.93 -11.59
N TRP A 60 -0.17 0.85 -12.88
CA TRP A 60 -0.11 -0.38 -13.66
C TRP A 60 1.31 -0.73 -14.11
N THR A 61 1.61 -2.02 -14.09
CA THR A 61 2.83 -2.57 -14.69
C THR A 61 2.53 -3.81 -15.51
N ARG A 62 3.29 -3.99 -16.58
CA ARG A 62 3.31 -5.20 -17.40
C ARG A 62 4.70 -5.81 -17.29
N LEU A 63 4.78 -7.01 -16.72
CA LEU A 63 6.04 -7.74 -16.60
C LEU A 63 6.43 -8.39 -17.94
N PRO A 64 7.72 -8.75 -18.13
CA PRO A 64 8.20 -9.38 -19.36
C PRO A 64 7.52 -10.71 -19.71
N ASP A 65 6.98 -11.42 -18.71
CA ASP A 65 6.19 -12.65 -18.90
C ASP A 65 4.76 -12.39 -19.41
N GLY A 66 4.40 -11.12 -19.65
CA GLY A 66 3.09 -10.70 -20.12
C GLY A 66 2.06 -10.52 -19.02
N SER A 67 2.37 -10.81 -17.76
CA SER A 67 1.46 -10.55 -16.65
C SER A 67 1.28 -9.04 -16.43
N GLU A 68 0.03 -8.62 -16.22
CA GLU A 68 -0.35 -7.24 -15.98
C GLU A 68 -1.09 -7.15 -14.67
N SER A 69 -0.75 -6.14 -13.86
CA SER A 69 -1.41 -5.95 -12.57
C SER A 69 -1.19 -4.54 -12.03
N GLU A 70 -2.12 -4.12 -11.17
CA GLU A 70 -2.12 -2.84 -10.47
C GLU A 70 -1.75 -3.05 -8.99
N THR A 71 -1.15 -2.04 -8.38
CA THR A 71 -1.01 -1.96 -6.92
C THR A 71 -2.14 -1.09 -6.37
N ASP A 72 -2.85 -1.58 -5.36
CA ASP A 72 -4.02 -0.87 -4.80
C ASP A 72 -3.63 0.52 -4.29
N ILE A 73 -2.54 0.61 -3.51
CA ILE A 73 -1.97 1.88 -3.05
C ILE A 73 -0.46 1.88 -3.25
N PHE A 74 0.02 2.84 -4.05
CA PHE A 74 1.44 3.05 -4.30
C PHE A 74 1.86 4.43 -3.78
N SER A 75 2.98 4.48 -3.06
CA SER A 75 3.56 5.73 -2.56
C SER A 75 5.07 5.75 -2.71
N VAL A 76 5.62 6.89 -3.15
CA VAL A 76 7.05 7.14 -3.24
C VAL A 76 7.46 8.21 -2.24
N TRP A 77 8.61 8.00 -1.62
CA TRP A 77 9.15 8.80 -0.53
C TRP A 77 10.59 9.20 -0.83
N GLU A 78 11.03 10.33 -0.28
CA GLU A 78 12.41 10.81 -0.39
C GLU A 78 12.98 11.27 0.96
N CYS A 79 14.22 10.90 1.25
CA CYS A 79 15.00 11.43 2.37
C CYS A 79 16.46 11.57 1.93
N ASP A 80 17.03 12.76 1.96
CA ASP A 80 18.44 13.02 1.61
C ASP A 80 18.88 12.44 0.25
N GLY A 81 18.00 12.54 -0.75
CA GLY A 81 18.22 12.01 -2.11
C GLY A 81 18.05 10.50 -2.24
N PHE A 82 17.80 9.77 -1.15
CA PHE A 82 17.37 8.38 -1.19
C PHE A 82 15.86 8.30 -1.42
N ARG A 83 15.46 7.63 -2.50
CA ARG A 83 14.05 7.40 -2.84
C ARG A 83 13.67 5.95 -2.62
N PHE A 84 12.55 5.73 -1.94
CA PHE A 84 11.97 4.41 -1.74
C PHE A 84 10.47 4.40 -2.01
N ALA A 85 9.92 3.23 -2.29
CA ALA A 85 8.48 3.06 -2.51
C ALA A 85 7.85 2.10 -1.50
N ILE A 86 6.57 2.33 -1.20
CA ILE A 86 5.72 1.38 -0.47
C ILE A 86 4.62 0.94 -1.42
N HIS A 87 4.53 -0.38 -1.64
CA HIS A 87 3.53 -1.03 -2.46
C HIS A 87 2.55 -1.77 -1.55
N ILE A 88 1.28 -1.41 -1.57
CA ILE A 88 0.28 -1.95 -0.64
C ILE A 88 -0.80 -2.68 -1.42
N GLU A 89 -1.05 -3.94 -1.06
CA GLU A 89 -2.30 -4.64 -1.36
C GLU A 89 -3.26 -4.39 -0.22
N ASN A 90 -4.50 -3.99 -0.51
CA ASN A 90 -5.56 -3.88 0.48
C ASN A 90 -6.54 -5.05 0.33
N LYS A 91 -6.94 -5.68 1.44
CA LYS A 91 -7.90 -6.78 1.44
C LYS A 91 -8.97 -6.58 2.50
N PRO A 92 -10.22 -6.24 2.12
CA PRO A 92 -11.32 -6.16 3.07
C PRO A 92 -11.66 -7.55 3.65
N PRO A 93 -12.45 -7.61 4.74
CA PRO A 93 -12.78 -8.87 5.44
C PRO A 93 -13.27 -10.01 4.53
N HIS A 94 -14.03 -9.67 3.48
CA HIS A 94 -14.60 -10.63 2.53
C HIS A 94 -13.80 -10.74 1.22
N GLY A 95 -12.60 -10.16 1.17
CA GLY A 95 -11.70 -10.23 0.02
C GLY A 95 -11.16 -11.64 -0.20
N ASN A 96 -10.39 -11.80 -1.29
CA ASN A 96 -9.65 -13.02 -1.57
C ASN A 96 -8.22 -12.66 -1.94
N LEU A 97 -7.26 -13.49 -1.54
CA LEU A 97 -5.86 -13.34 -1.90
C LEU A 97 -5.30 -14.70 -2.31
N SER A 98 -4.98 -14.86 -3.59
CA SER A 98 -4.27 -16.06 -4.04
C SER A 98 -2.77 -15.93 -3.79
N PHE A 99 -2.11 -17.07 -3.60
CA PHE A 99 -0.65 -17.12 -3.41
C PHE A 99 0.10 -16.52 -4.59
N ILE A 100 -0.37 -16.78 -5.82
CA ILE A 100 0.23 -16.23 -7.05
C ILE A 100 0.15 -14.70 -7.04
N GLN A 101 -1.01 -14.12 -6.69
CA GLN A 101 -1.15 -12.67 -6.57
C GLN A 101 -0.18 -12.11 -5.53
N ALA A 102 -0.14 -12.70 -4.33
CA ALA A 102 0.73 -12.29 -3.25
C ALA A 102 2.23 -12.32 -3.66
N ALA A 103 2.68 -13.42 -4.28
CA ALA A 103 4.06 -13.60 -4.71
C ALA A 103 4.50 -12.64 -5.83
N THR A 104 3.56 -12.04 -6.58
CA THR A 104 3.89 -11.11 -7.68
C THR A 104 4.29 -9.72 -7.19
N TYR A 105 3.91 -9.31 -5.98
CA TYR A 105 4.14 -7.96 -5.46
C TYR A 105 5.62 -7.57 -5.50
N ARG A 106 6.49 -8.42 -4.94
CA ARG A 106 7.93 -8.16 -4.93
C ARG A 106 8.50 -8.10 -6.35
N ARG A 107 8.05 -8.98 -7.25
CA ARG A 107 8.51 -9.00 -8.65
C ARG A 107 8.16 -7.69 -9.37
N ARG A 108 6.94 -7.18 -9.15
CA ARG A 108 6.48 -5.90 -9.71
C ARG A 108 7.27 -4.73 -9.15
N ALA A 109 7.44 -4.66 -7.83
CA ALA A 109 8.18 -3.60 -7.19
C ALA A 109 9.67 -3.57 -7.62
N THR A 110 10.31 -4.75 -7.78
CA THR A 110 11.66 -4.86 -8.35
C THR A 110 11.72 -4.37 -9.79
N PHE A 111 10.74 -4.76 -10.62
CA PHE A 111 10.70 -4.31 -12.01
C PHE A 111 10.53 -2.79 -12.09
N MET A 112 9.63 -2.22 -11.30
CA MET A 112 9.34 -0.78 -11.30
C MET A 112 10.49 0.07 -10.74
N ALA A 113 11.35 -0.49 -9.89
CA ALA A 113 12.47 0.22 -9.28
C ALA A 113 13.43 0.80 -10.34
N ASN A 114 14.01 1.96 -10.02
CA ASN A 114 14.97 2.72 -10.84
C ASN A 114 14.44 3.16 -12.21
N GLN A 115 13.14 3.04 -12.47
CA GLN A 115 12.56 3.52 -13.72
C GLN A 115 11.92 4.91 -13.53
N PRO A 116 12.17 5.87 -14.44
CA PRO A 116 11.62 7.23 -14.34
C PRO A 116 10.09 7.28 -14.30
N ARG A 117 9.43 6.32 -14.96
CA ARG A 117 7.97 6.19 -14.96
C ARG A 117 7.39 6.09 -13.54
N TRP A 118 8.12 5.47 -12.62
CA TRP A 118 7.73 5.27 -11.22
C TRP A 118 8.62 6.06 -10.27
N LEU A 119 9.06 7.24 -10.71
CA LEU A 119 9.82 8.22 -9.91
C LEU A 119 11.21 7.75 -9.45
N SER A 120 11.77 6.72 -10.10
CA SER A 120 13.15 6.26 -9.91
C SER A 120 13.52 5.93 -8.45
N TYR A 121 12.60 5.36 -7.67
CA TYR A 121 12.94 4.84 -6.35
C TYR A 121 13.94 3.67 -6.46
N SER A 122 14.83 3.54 -5.49
CA SER A 122 15.90 2.53 -5.51
C SER A 122 15.70 1.36 -4.53
N ASP A 123 14.85 1.51 -3.52
CA ASP A 123 14.42 0.43 -2.63
C ASP A 123 12.90 0.46 -2.40
N PHE A 124 12.34 -0.62 -1.87
CA PHE A 124 10.91 -0.70 -1.61
C PHE A 124 10.55 -1.63 -0.45
N GLU A 125 9.30 -1.49 0.01
CA GLU A 125 8.62 -2.39 0.94
C GLU A 125 7.28 -2.80 0.34
N THR A 126 6.93 -4.09 0.41
CA THR A 126 5.59 -4.58 0.07
C THR A 126 4.78 -4.83 1.34
N ILE A 127 3.55 -4.33 1.38
CA ILE A 127 2.66 -4.43 2.54
C ILE A 127 1.35 -5.09 2.12
N ILE A 128 0.86 -6.02 2.95
CA ILE A 128 -0.55 -6.42 2.93
C ILE A 128 -1.28 -5.67 4.04
N LEU A 129 -2.33 -4.94 3.67
CA LEU A 129 -3.23 -4.25 4.57
C LEU A 129 -4.55 -5.04 4.63
N ALA A 130 -4.88 -5.63 5.79
CA ALA A 130 -6.08 -6.44 5.93
C ALA A 130 -6.50 -6.61 7.40
N PRO A 131 -7.73 -7.05 7.71
CA PRO A 131 -8.09 -7.45 9.08
C PRO A 131 -7.16 -8.52 9.65
N SER A 132 -6.95 -8.53 10.96
CA SER A 132 -6.12 -9.55 11.63
C SER A 132 -6.61 -10.97 11.34
N SER A 133 -7.92 -11.18 11.32
CA SER A 133 -8.55 -12.47 10.99
C SER A 133 -8.36 -12.89 9.52
N PHE A 134 -8.18 -11.93 8.61
CA PHE A 134 -7.88 -12.20 7.20
C PHE A 134 -6.43 -12.66 7.05
N ILE A 135 -5.50 -11.94 7.68
CA ILE A 135 -4.07 -12.29 7.69
C ILE A 135 -3.86 -13.69 8.26
N GLU A 136 -4.55 -14.03 9.35
CA GLU A 136 -4.45 -15.36 9.96
C GLU A 136 -4.92 -16.47 9.00
N ARG A 137 -6.08 -16.29 8.36
CA ARG A 137 -6.62 -17.25 7.38
C ARG A 137 -5.74 -17.43 6.15
N HIS A 138 -5.07 -16.35 5.72
CA HIS A 138 -4.25 -16.32 4.51
C HIS A 138 -2.76 -16.21 4.83
N ARG A 139 -2.33 -16.75 5.98
CA ARG A 139 -0.96 -16.58 6.52
C ARG A 139 0.14 -16.87 5.49
N GLU A 140 0.02 -17.95 4.72
CA GLU A 140 1.00 -18.31 3.68
C GLU A 140 1.12 -17.24 2.59
N CYS A 141 0.00 -16.63 2.20
CA CYS A 141 -0.03 -15.53 1.24
C CYS A 141 0.49 -14.23 1.86
N ALA A 142 0.08 -13.91 3.09
CA ALA A 142 0.54 -12.73 3.81
C ALA A 142 2.07 -12.73 4.02
N ASN A 143 2.67 -13.90 4.23
CA ASN A 143 4.12 -14.08 4.34
C ASN A 143 4.91 -13.79 3.04
N GLN A 144 4.24 -13.55 1.90
CA GLN A 144 4.91 -13.11 0.67
C GLN A 144 5.21 -11.60 0.67
N PHE A 145 4.61 -10.84 1.59
CA PHE A 145 4.85 -9.41 1.76
C PHE A 145 5.96 -9.17 2.78
N ASP A 146 6.67 -8.03 2.69
CA ASP A 146 7.69 -7.66 3.68
C ASP A 146 7.06 -7.44 5.07
N ARG A 147 5.82 -6.95 5.11
CA ARG A 147 5.09 -6.67 6.35
C ARG A 147 3.58 -6.81 6.16
N ALA A 148 2.90 -7.28 7.21
CA ALA A 148 1.44 -7.17 7.32
C ALA A 148 1.08 -6.03 8.25
N ILE A 149 0.14 -5.18 7.83
CA ILE A 149 -0.48 -4.15 8.65
C ILE A 149 -1.95 -4.49 8.79
N THR A 150 -2.45 -4.43 10.01
CA THR A 150 -3.82 -4.79 10.30
C THR A 150 -4.74 -3.57 10.33
N TYR A 151 -6.01 -3.75 9.97
CA TYR A 151 -7.02 -2.69 10.08
C TYR A 151 -7.12 -2.19 11.52
N GLU A 152 -7.03 -3.10 12.49
CA GLU A 152 -7.05 -2.82 13.92
C GLU A 152 -5.91 -1.88 14.34
N GLN A 153 -4.70 -2.06 13.80
CA GLN A 153 -3.55 -1.20 14.10
C GLN A 153 -3.73 0.23 13.58
N ILE A 154 -4.34 0.38 12.40
CA ILE A 154 -4.44 1.69 11.73
C ILE A 154 -5.76 2.40 11.98
N ALA A 155 -6.75 1.75 12.60
CA ALA A 155 -8.06 2.32 12.92
C ALA A 155 -7.96 3.66 13.67
N ARG A 156 -6.94 3.83 14.51
CA ARG A 156 -6.67 5.09 15.23
C ARG A 156 -6.29 6.27 14.32
N PHE A 157 -5.78 5.98 13.12
CA PHE A 157 -5.41 6.99 12.11
C PHE A 157 -6.43 7.07 10.98
N VAL A 158 -7.08 5.94 10.66
CA VAL A 158 -8.02 5.76 9.56
C VAL A 158 -9.32 5.13 10.11
N PRO A 159 -10.24 5.92 10.70
CA PRO A 159 -11.43 5.39 11.37
C PRO A 159 -12.33 4.50 10.49
N LEU A 160 -12.29 4.70 9.16
CA LEU A 160 -13.04 3.87 8.21
C LEU A 160 -12.64 2.38 8.27
N MET A 161 -11.41 2.08 8.69
CA MET A 161 -10.93 0.71 8.88
C MET A 161 -11.66 0.02 10.04
N GLN A 162 -11.96 0.75 11.12
CA GLN A 162 -12.77 0.22 12.21
C GLN A 162 -14.20 -0.03 11.74
N ALA A 163 -14.79 0.92 11.00
CA ALA A 163 -16.14 0.75 10.48
C ALA A 163 -16.27 -0.50 9.58
N ALA A 164 -15.24 -0.80 8.78
CA ALA A 164 -15.23 -2.01 7.95
C ALA A 164 -15.15 -3.30 8.77
N LEU A 165 -14.44 -3.29 9.90
CA LEU A 165 -14.42 -4.41 10.84
C LEU A 165 -15.80 -4.61 11.47
N ASP A 166 -16.39 -3.53 12.00
CA ASP A 166 -17.69 -3.56 12.68
C ASP A 166 -18.85 -4.01 11.77
N GLU A 167 -18.76 -3.74 10.46
CA GLU A 167 -19.73 -4.25 9.50
C GLU A 167 -19.60 -5.75 9.27
N SER A 168 -18.37 -6.27 9.21
CA SER A 168 -18.12 -7.70 8.97
C SER A 168 -18.51 -8.60 10.13
N GLU A 169 -18.64 -8.07 11.34
CA GLU A 169 -19.08 -8.81 12.53
C GLU A 169 -20.61 -8.93 12.64
N LYS A 170 -21.36 -8.20 11.82
CA LYS A 170 -22.83 -8.20 11.82
C LYS A 170 -23.44 -9.25 10.88
N ASP A 171 -22.60 -9.87 10.05
CA ASP A 171 -22.95 -10.94 9.10
C ASP A 171 -22.61 -12.32 9.66
#